data_AF-A0A3A8LMF1-F1
#
_entry.id   AF-A0A3A8LMF1-F1
#
_cell.length_a   1.000
_cell.length_b   1.000
_cell.length_c   1.000
_cell.angle_alpha   90.00
_cell.angle_beta   90.00
_cell.angle_gamma   90.00
#
_symmetry.space_group_name_H-M   'P 1'
#
loop_
_entity.id
_entity.type
_entity.pdbx_description
1 polymer ?
#
loop_
_entity_poly.entity_id
_entity_poly.type
_entity_poly.pdbx_seq_one_letter_code
_entity_poly.pdbx_strand_id
1 'polypeptide(L)'
;MLKSTGALVVALFTLLPLQGQAQKQDCATAFDAVAKAGQLDNAEALVSNDCVVMYTENWLQGAGKKNDAVCGPAWKALEASGATASVRSLVIQDCAVVHMTGWKAMSQPQGAAAGQCSIGQLMTAQQKVQEQQTNLCKKVGKGSVDAEVAKKVQACFDTHVTPAVAKSPGLKQFVDECVVKKNAWAADSMCNKKNQWAVSSCETKTFKAKKAALMKELTKNIGGFCAPADAFATCMTEATR
;
A
#
# COMPACT_ATOMS: atom_id res chain seq x y z
N MET A 1 -3.58 13.53 8.57
CA MET A 1 -2.24 13.71 7.96
C MET A 1 -2.15 12.74 6.76
N LEU A 2 -0.98 12.37 6.24
CA LEU A 2 -0.82 11.35 5.16
C LEU A 2 -0.78 9.94 5.82
N LYS A 3 -1.10 8.80 5.17
CA LYS A 3 -0.65 8.28 3.84
C LYS A 3 -1.49 7.10 3.26
N SER A 4 -1.38 6.94 1.93
CA SER A 4 -1.26 5.76 1.03
C SER A 4 -1.98 4.39 1.09
N THR A 5 -2.18 3.85 -0.13
CA THR A 5 -2.86 2.64 -0.65
C THR A 5 -2.12 2.15 -1.95
N GLY A 6 -2.64 1.35 -2.89
CA GLY A 6 -3.96 0.73 -3.06
C GLY A 6 -4.03 -0.32 -4.18
N ALA A 7 -2.94 -1.04 -4.41
CA ALA A 7 -2.75 -2.17 -5.34
C ALA A 7 -2.89 -1.98 -6.88
N LEU A 8 -2.46 -0.91 -7.56
CA LEU A 8 -2.19 0.48 -7.17
C LEU A 8 -1.18 0.72 -6.01
N VAL A 9 -0.41 -0.30 -5.59
CA VAL A 9 0.64 -0.19 -4.54
C VAL A 9 1.99 0.07 -5.18
N VAL A 10 2.23 -0.60 -6.31
CA VAL A 10 3.46 -0.52 -7.10
C VAL A 10 3.69 0.88 -7.68
N ALA A 11 2.64 1.70 -7.69
CA ALA A 11 2.72 3.15 -7.82
C ALA A 11 2.75 3.78 -6.41
N LEU A 12 1.57 3.91 -5.78
CA LEU A 12 1.24 4.79 -4.64
C LEU A 12 1.95 4.48 -3.30
N PHE A 13 2.77 3.42 -3.27
CA PHE A 13 3.63 3.06 -2.15
C PHE A 13 5.14 3.00 -2.45
N THR A 14 5.60 3.20 -3.68
CA THR A 14 7.06 3.25 -3.94
C THR A 14 7.74 4.39 -3.16
N LEU A 15 6.98 5.45 -2.84
CA LEU A 15 7.54 6.75 -2.47
C LEU A 15 6.95 7.32 -1.17
N LEU A 16 7.20 6.58 -0.08
CA LEU A 16 7.14 7.09 1.28
C LEU A 16 8.45 6.80 2.02
N PRO A 17 9.16 7.82 2.54
CA PRO A 17 10.34 7.58 3.34
C PRO A 17 9.94 6.95 4.68
N LEU A 18 10.45 5.75 4.95
CA LEU A 18 10.44 5.15 6.28
C LEU A 18 11.33 5.98 7.22
N GLN A 19 10.78 7.07 7.76
CA GLN A 19 11.41 7.89 8.78
C GLN A 19 11.40 7.20 10.15
N GLY A 20 12.13 6.09 10.23
CA GLY A 20 12.79 5.63 11.45
C GLY A 20 12.01 4.73 12.41
N GLN A 21 12.84 3.92 13.08
CA GLN A 21 12.71 3.40 14.43
C GLN A 21 11.79 2.19 14.69
N ALA A 22 12.48 1.12 15.11
CA ALA A 22 12.15 0.13 16.15
C ALA A 22 10.73 -0.47 16.21
N GLN A 23 10.67 -1.81 16.06
CA GLN A 23 9.59 -2.69 16.50
C GLN A 23 8.16 -2.21 16.17
N LYS A 24 7.90 -1.99 14.88
CA LYS A 24 6.55 -2.05 14.32
C LYS A 24 6.45 -3.30 13.44
N GLN A 25 5.32 -4.01 13.52
CA GLN A 25 4.95 -4.97 12.48
C GLN A 25 4.73 -4.20 11.18
N ASP A 26 5.25 -4.67 10.05
CA ASP A 26 4.94 -4.09 8.75
C ASP A 26 3.45 -4.22 8.40
N CYS A 27 3.01 -3.54 7.34
CA CYS A 27 1.61 -3.50 6.94
C CYS A 27 1.03 -4.87 6.54
N ALA A 28 1.84 -5.77 5.98
CA ALA A 28 1.37 -7.11 5.59
C ALA A 28 1.22 -8.00 6.84
N THR A 29 2.27 -8.08 7.67
CA THR A 29 2.26 -8.81 8.96
C THR A 29 1.12 -8.34 9.88
N ALA A 30 0.90 -7.02 9.98
CA ALA A 30 -0.17 -6.47 10.80
C ALA A 30 -1.57 -6.79 10.24
N PHE A 31 -1.77 -6.77 8.92
CA PHE A 31 -3.04 -7.16 8.30
C PHE A 31 -3.30 -8.66 8.47
N ASP A 32 -2.30 -9.50 8.21
CA ASP A 32 -2.36 -10.94 8.37
C ASP A 32 -2.64 -11.37 9.82
N ALA A 33 -2.13 -10.64 10.81
CA ALA A 33 -2.42 -10.89 12.21
C ALA A 33 -3.91 -10.63 12.53
N VAL A 34 -4.48 -9.52 12.06
CA VAL A 34 -5.92 -9.20 12.20
C VAL A 34 -6.79 -10.20 11.43
N ALA A 35 -6.31 -10.68 10.27
CA ALA A 35 -6.96 -11.75 9.49
C ALA A 35 -6.99 -13.08 10.25
N LYS A 36 -5.86 -13.51 10.83
CA LYS A 36 -5.74 -14.74 11.63
C LYS A 36 -6.57 -14.69 12.92
N ALA A 37 -6.74 -13.50 13.51
CA ALA A 37 -7.63 -13.27 14.65
C ALA A 37 -9.13 -13.23 14.26
N GLY A 38 -9.46 -13.28 12.96
CA GLY A 38 -10.84 -13.20 12.45
C GLY A 38 -11.49 -11.81 12.55
N GLN A 39 -10.71 -10.76 12.83
CA GLN A 39 -11.24 -9.45 13.25
C GLN A 39 -11.31 -8.39 12.14
N LEU A 40 -11.11 -8.73 10.88
CA LEU A 40 -11.03 -7.75 9.79
C LEU A 40 -12.27 -6.86 9.69
N ASP A 41 -13.46 -7.42 9.91
CA ASP A 41 -14.72 -6.65 9.91
C ASP A 41 -14.76 -5.62 11.06
N ASN A 42 -14.25 -5.99 12.25
CA ASN A 42 -14.20 -5.11 13.42
C ASN A 42 -13.11 -4.04 13.29
N ALA A 43 -11.95 -4.39 12.71
CA ALA A 43 -10.89 -3.45 12.39
C ALA A 43 -11.34 -2.44 11.32
N GLU A 44 -11.99 -2.90 10.25
CA GLU A 44 -12.60 -2.05 9.23
C GLU A 44 -13.67 -1.14 9.83
N ALA A 45 -14.55 -1.67 10.68
CA ALA A 45 -15.61 -0.90 11.32
C ALA A 45 -15.04 0.22 12.21
N LEU A 46 -14.05 -0.11 13.05
CA LEU A 46 -13.38 0.84 13.94
C LEU A 46 -12.68 1.97 13.17
N VAL A 47 -11.96 1.63 12.10
CA VAL A 47 -11.25 2.61 11.26
C VAL A 47 -12.22 3.45 10.42
N SER A 48 -13.15 2.81 9.71
CA SER A 48 -14.03 3.48 8.74
C SER A 48 -15.08 4.37 9.39
N ASN A 49 -15.45 4.09 10.64
CA ASN A 49 -16.34 4.96 11.43
C ASN A 49 -15.58 6.06 12.19
N ASP A 50 -14.26 6.18 12.02
CA ASP A 50 -13.44 7.23 12.64
C ASP A 50 -13.55 7.19 14.18
N CYS A 51 -13.53 5.97 14.75
CA CYS A 51 -13.94 5.73 16.13
C CYS A 51 -13.03 6.42 17.17
N VAL A 52 -13.66 7.11 18.12
CA VAL A 52 -13.02 7.89 19.20
C VAL A 52 -11.96 7.11 20.00
N VAL A 53 -12.08 5.79 20.09
CA VAL A 53 -11.11 4.95 20.81
C VAL A 53 -9.69 4.99 20.21
N MET A 54 -9.54 5.22 18.90
CA MET A 54 -8.21 5.44 18.29
C MET A 54 -7.50 6.69 18.85
N TYR A 55 -8.26 7.64 19.40
CA TYR A 55 -7.77 8.88 19.95
C TYR A 55 -7.53 8.78 21.46
N THR A 56 -8.41 8.11 22.21
CA THR A 56 -8.20 7.87 23.65
C THR A 56 -7.00 6.95 23.90
N GLU A 57 -6.80 5.94 23.05
CA GLU A 57 -5.66 5.02 23.12
C GLU A 57 -4.36 5.61 22.52
N ASN A 58 -4.35 6.89 22.16
CA ASN A 58 -3.19 7.61 21.62
C ASN A 58 -2.61 6.95 20.35
N TRP A 59 -3.46 6.43 19.45
CA TRP A 59 -3.05 6.01 18.11
C TRP A 59 -3.07 7.20 17.14
N LEU A 60 -4.06 8.06 17.28
CA LEU A 60 -4.29 9.27 16.49
C LEU A 60 -4.39 10.51 17.39
N GLN A 61 -4.17 11.69 16.79
CA GLN A 61 -4.23 12.99 17.46
C GLN A 61 -5.47 13.77 17.00
N GLY A 62 -6.20 14.38 17.94
CA GLY A 62 -7.48 15.07 17.71
C GLY A 62 -8.64 14.38 18.42
N ALA A 63 -9.83 14.41 17.82
CA ALA A 63 -11.03 13.74 18.33
C ALA A 63 -11.71 12.94 17.22
N GLY A 64 -12.04 11.68 17.52
CA GLY A 64 -12.86 10.81 16.66
C GLY A 64 -14.33 10.80 17.07
N LYS A 65 -15.13 10.04 16.34
CA LYS A 65 -16.58 9.92 16.53
C LYS A 65 -16.94 8.90 17.61
N LYS A 66 -17.87 9.27 18.49
CA LYS A 66 -18.53 8.34 19.42
C LYS A 66 -19.76 7.73 18.74
N ASN A 67 -19.59 6.53 18.18
CA ASN A 67 -20.69 5.73 17.64
C ASN A 67 -20.78 4.42 18.45
N ASP A 68 -21.49 4.44 19.58
CA ASP A 68 -21.50 3.34 20.54
C ASP A 68 -22.06 2.03 19.95
N ALA A 69 -22.92 2.10 18.93
CA ALA A 69 -23.49 0.94 18.24
C ALA A 69 -22.49 0.20 17.34
N VAL A 70 -21.38 0.84 16.96
CA VAL A 70 -20.36 0.26 16.05
C VAL A 70 -18.99 0.20 16.72
N CYS A 71 -18.51 1.33 17.25
CA CYS A 71 -17.19 1.44 17.87
C CYS A 71 -17.07 0.60 19.14
N GLY A 72 -18.11 0.55 19.97
CA GLY A 72 -18.11 -0.20 21.23
C GLY A 72 -17.98 -1.71 21.03
N PRO A 73 -18.84 -2.35 20.22
CA PRO A 73 -18.71 -3.76 19.86
C PRO A 73 -17.39 -4.09 19.13
N ALA A 74 -16.99 -3.27 18.15
CA ALA A 74 -15.78 -3.50 17.37
C ALA A 74 -14.51 -3.45 18.25
N TRP A 75 -14.42 -2.48 19.16
CA TRP A 75 -13.30 -2.38 20.11
C TRP A 75 -13.21 -3.61 21.02
N LYS A 76 -14.32 -4.00 21.67
CA LYS A 76 -14.35 -5.15 22.59
C LYS A 76 -13.97 -6.47 21.90
N ALA A 77 -14.37 -6.66 20.64
CA ALA A 77 -13.97 -7.83 19.85
C ALA A 77 -12.48 -7.83 19.52
N LEU A 78 -11.88 -6.66 19.26
CA LEU A 78 -10.44 -6.50 19.04
C LEU A 78 -9.62 -6.68 20.33
N GLU A 79 -10.13 -6.24 21.48
CA GLU A 79 -9.53 -6.50 22.80
C GLU A 79 -9.53 -7.98 23.13
N ALA A 80 -10.70 -8.63 23.07
CA ALA A 80 -10.89 -10.04 23.44
C ALA A 80 -10.10 -11.03 22.56
N SER A 81 -9.63 -10.59 21.39
CA SER A 81 -8.80 -11.37 20.46
C SER A 81 -7.34 -10.95 20.42
N GLY A 82 -6.94 -9.93 21.20
CA GLY A 82 -5.58 -9.38 21.20
C GLY A 82 -5.16 -8.63 19.92
N ALA A 83 -6.08 -8.44 18.97
CA ALA A 83 -5.79 -7.85 17.66
C ALA A 83 -5.53 -6.33 17.67
N THR A 84 -5.82 -5.65 18.79
CA THR A 84 -5.65 -4.19 18.95
C THR A 84 -4.25 -3.70 18.56
N ALA A 85 -3.18 -4.42 18.94
CA ALA A 85 -1.80 -4.03 18.64
C ALA A 85 -1.48 -4.04 17.13
N SER A 86 -2.08 -4.96 16.38
CA SER A 86 -1.90 -5.03 14.93
C SER A 86 -2.80 -4.02 14.20
N VAL A 87 -4.03 -3.77 14.65
CA VAL A 87 -4.85 -2.66 14.11
C VAL A 87 -4.19 -1.31 14.39
N ARG A 88 -3.63 -1.10 15.59
CA ARG A 88 -2.81 0.08 15.93
C ARG A 88 -1.63 0.23 14.98
N SER A 89 -0.96 -0.88 14.64
CA SER A 89 0.17 -0.88 13.70
C SER A 89 -0.27 -0.51 12.28
N LEU A 90 -1.45 -0.96 11.82
CA LEU A 90 -2.04 -0.53 10.56
C LEU A 90 -2.37 0.97 10.55
N VAL A 91 -2.97 1.49 11.63
CA VAL A 91 -3.42 2.89 11.74
C VAL A 91 -2.24 3.87 11.87
N ILE A 92 -1.28 3.61 12.76
CA ILE A 92 -0.14 4.54 12.99
C ILE A 92 0.80 4.59 11.79
N GLN A 93 0.96 3.47 11.08
CA GLN A 93 1.72 3.46 9.83
C GLN A 93 0.92 4.02 8.66
N ASP A 94 -0.41 4.15 8.78
CA ASP A 94 -1.36 4.50 7.71
C ASP A 94 -1.18 3.54 6.52
N CYS A 95 -1.38 2.25 6.82
CA CYS A 95 -1.22 1.14 5.90
C CYS A 95 -2.39 1.06 4.92
N ALA A 96 -2.13 0.54 3.71
CA ALA A 96 -3.07 0.49 2.58
C ALA A 96 -4.53 0.28 2.97
N VAL A 97 -4.76 -0.77 3.75
CA VAL A 97 -6.05 -1.29 4.15
C VAL A 97 -6.90 -0.28 4.95
N VAL A 98 -6.31 0.66 5.70
CA VAL A 98 -7.07 1.63 6.51
C VAL A 98 -7.84 2.66 5.67
N HIS A 99 -7.63 2.64 4.35
CA HIS A 99 -8.40 3.40 3.38
C HIS A 99 -9.27 2.52 2.47
N MET A 100 -9.28 1.21 2.68
CA MET A 100 -10.05 0.24 1.91
C MET A 100 -11.32 -0.17 2.65
N THR A 101 -12.25 -0.78 1.94
CA THR A 101 -13.46 -1.41 2.51
C THR A 101 -13.63 -2.82 1.97
N GLY A 102 -14.31 -3.69 2.73
CA GLY A 102 -14.41 -5.13 2.48
C GLY A 102 -13.13 -5.90 2.81
N TRP A 103 -12.45 -5.58 3.92
CA TRP A 103 -11.14 -6.11 4.32
C TRP A 103 -11.09 -7.64 4.27
N LYS A 104 -12.15 -8.30 4.76
CA LYS A 104 -12.34 -9.76 4.75
C LYS A 104 -12.45 -10.37 3.34
N ALA A 105 -13.07 -9.65 2.41
CA ALA A 105 -13.15 -10.05 0.99
C ALA A 105 -11.85 -9.79 0.22
N MET A 106 -10.96 -8.94 0.76
CA MET A 106 -9.61 -8.69 0.25
C MET A 106 -8.54 -9.59 0.89
N SER A 107 -8.76 -10.11 2.11
CA SER A 107 -7.89 -11.12 2.72
C SER A 107 -8.13 -12.51 2.17
N GLN A 108 -9.38 -12.83 1.80
CA GLN A 108 -9.67 -14.11 1.16
C GLN A 108 -9.05 -14.16 -0.25
N PRO A 109 -8.35 -15.26 -0.60
CA PRO A 109 -7.74 -15.38 -1.91
C PRO A 109 -8.79 -15.54 -3.00
N GLN A 110 -8.77 -14.66 -3.99
CA GLN A 110 -9.69 -14.70 -5.11
C GLN A 110 -9.15 -15.61 -6.21
N GLY A 111 -9.99 -16.55 -6.70
CA GLY A 111 -9.68 -17.44 -7.81
C GLY A 111 -10.31 -16.98 -9.14
N ALA A 112 -10.03 -17.62 -10.28
CA ALA A 112 -9.19 -18.81 -10.45
C ALA A 112 -8.48 -18.83 -11.83
N ALA A 113 -7.36 -18.11 -11.93
CA ALA A 113 -6.34 -18.31 -12.96
C ALA A 113 -5.02 -17.68 -12.46
N ALA A 114 -3.90 -18.41 -12.54
CA ALA A 114 -2.59 -17.98 -12.03
C ALA A 114 -2.55 -17.63 -10.52
N GLY A 115 -3.00 -18.58 -9.69
CA GLY A 115 -2.78 -18.56 -8.24
C GLY A 115 -3.91 -17.93 -7.41
N GLN A 116 -3.83 -18.15 -6.10
CA GLN A 116 -4.65 -17.50 -5.09
C GLN A 116 -4.07 -16.11 -4.81
N CYS A 117 -4.88 -15.04 -4.88
CA CYS A 117 -4.40 -13.67 -4.71
C CYS A 117 -5.27 -12.86 -3.72
N SER A 118 -4.60 -12.16 -2.80
CA SER A 118 -5.17 -11.34 -1.73
C SER A 118 -4.42 -10.00 -1.61
N ILE A 119 -4.97 -9.05 -0.86
CA ILE A 119 -4.30 -7.76 -0.62
C ILE A 119 -3.02 -7.91 0.22
N GLY A 120 -2.94 -8.93 1.08
CA GLY A 120 -1.73 -9.26 1.84
C GLY A 120 -0.54 -9.54 0.92
N GLN A 121 -0.72 -10.41 -0.08
CA GLN A 121 0.32 -10.73 -1.07
C GLN A 121 0.77 -9.50 -1.86
N LEU A 122 -0.16 -8.60 -2.22
CA LEU A 122 0.16 -7.35 -2.92
C LEU A 122 0.96 -6.37 -2.04
N MET A 123 0.65 -6.29 -0.74
CA MET A 123 1.46 -5.53 0.21
C MET A 123 2.86 -6.14 0.41
N THR A 124 2.98 -7.48 0.39
CA THR A 124 4.28 -8.17 0.42
C THR A 124 5.13 -7.89 -0.83
N ALA A 125 4.52 -7.96 -2.03
CA ALA A 125 5.23 -7.64 -3.28
C ALA A 125 5.67 -6.16 -3.34
N GLN A 126 4.81 -5.25 -2.86
CA GLN A 126 5.14 -3.83 -2.66
C GLN A 126 6.31 -3.64 -1.69
N GLN A 127 6.34 -4.32 -0.55
CA GLN A 127 7.39 -4.15 0.45
C GLN A 127 8.76 -4.51 -0.13
N LYS A 128 8.86 -5.61 -0.88
CA LYS A 128 10.09 -5.97 -1.62
C LYS A 128 10.58 -4.82 -2.50
N VAL A 129 9.68 -4.20 -3.28
CA VAL A 129 9.98 -3.04 -4.15
C VAL A 129 10.49 -1.85 -3.35
N GLN A 130 9.81 -1.50 -2.26
CA GLN A 130 10.24 -0.42 -1.34
C GLN A 130 11.63 -0.67 -0.76
N GLU A 131 11.92 -1.90 -0.35
CA GLU A 131 13.20 -2.30 0.23
C GLU A 131 14.33 -2.23 -0.79
N GLN A 132 14.13 -2.71 -2.03
CA GLN A 132 15.14 -2.58 -3.09
C GLN A 132 15.39 -1.11 -3.46
N GLN A 133 14.35 -0.31 -3.64
CA GLN A 133 14.51 1.12 -3.92
C GLN A 133 15.23 1.84 -2.78
N THR A 134 14.87 1.54 -1.53
CA THR A 134 15.52 2.10 -0.34
C THR A 134 17.00 1.71 -0.27
N ASN A 135 17.35 0.47 -0.60
CA ASN A 135 18.73 -0.01 -0.58
C ASN A 135 19.57 0.55 -1.74
N LEU A 136 18.98 0.67 -2.94
CA LEU A 136 19.58 1.37 -4.08
C LEU A 136 19.87 2.85 -3.73
N CYS A 137 18.90 3.56 -3.16
CA CYS A 137 19.09 4.97 -2.81
C CYS A 137 20.07 5.17 -1.65
N LYS A 138 20.27 4.18 -0.76
CA LYS A 138 21.39 4.17 0.19
C LYS A 138 22.75 4.03 -0.51
N LYS A 139 22.88 3.15 -1.52
CA LYS A 139 24.10 3.02 -2.34
C LYS A 139 24.43 4.33 -3.08
N VAL A 140 23.42 4.97 -3.68
CA VAL A 140 23.54 6.16 -4.56
C VAL A 140 23.65 7.49 -3.79
N GLY A 141 23.08 7.58 -2.59
CA GLY A 141 23.18 8.75 -1.71
C GLY A 141 22.47 9.98 -2.27
N LYS A 142 23.24 10.99 -2.72
CA LYS A 142 22.73 12.23 -3.33
C LYS A 142 22.84 12.26 -4.87
N GLY A 143 23.41 11.22 -5.48
CA GLY A 143 23.58 11.13 -6.93
C GLY A 143 22.29 10.75 -7.67
N SER A 144 22.38 10.71 -9.00
CA SER A 144 21.44 9.97 -9.83
C SER A 144 21.71 8.47 -9.73
N VAL A 145 20.67 7.65 -9.90
CA VAL A 145 20.84 6.22 -10.19
C VAL A 145 21.57 6.07 -11.53
N ASP A 146 22.33 4.99 -11.70
CA ASP A 146 22.92 4.66 -12.99
C ASP A 146 21.85 4.57 -14.10
N ALA A 147 22.19 5.02 -15.31
CA ALA A 147 21.24 5.11 -16.42
C ALA A 147 20.82 3.74 -16.96
N GLU A 148 21.69 2.72 -16.90
CA GLU A 148 21.35 1.36 -17.30
C GLU A 148 20.47 0.67 -16.24
N VAL A 149 20.78 0.85 -14.95
CA VAL A 149 19.92 0.42 -13.83
C VAL A 149 18.53 1.05 -13.90
N ALA A 150 18.44 2.37 -14.11
CA ALA A 150 17.18 3.08 -14.28
C ALA A 150 16.36 2.54 -15.47
N LYS A 151 17.03 2.30 -16.61
CA LYS A 151 16.42 1.70 -17.80
C LYS A 151 15.91 0.28 -17.56
N LYS A 152 16.65 -0.55 -16.81
CA LYS A 152 16.23 -1.91 -16.42
C LYS A 152 15.00 -1.87 -15.51
N VAL A 153 14.96 -1.01 -14.50
CA VAL A 153 13.80 -0.86 -13.60
C VAL A 153 12.55 -0.37 -14.36
N GLN A 154 12.70 0.60 -15.27
CA GLN A 154 11.60 1.01 -16.15
C GLN A 154 11.13 -0.14 -17.07
N ALA A 155 12.05 -0.92 -17.64
CA ALA A 155 11.68 -2.09 -18.46
C ALA A 155 10.94 -3.17 -17.64
N CYS A 156 11.33 -3.43 -16.39
CA CYS A 156 10.57 -4.29 -15.47
C CYS A 156 9.15 -3.77 -15.25
N PHE A 157 9.01 -2.45 -15.04
CA PHE A 157 7.71 -1.80 -14.83
C PHE A 157 6.81 -1.95 -16.06
N ASP A 158 7.33 -1.69 -17.25
CA ASP A 158 6.57 -1.78 -18.50
C ASP A 158 6.27 -3.22 -18.95
N THR A 159 7.09 -4.18 -18.54
CA THR A 159 6.87 -5.62 -18.82
C THR A 159 5.79 -6.20 -17.92
N HIS A 160 5.73 -5.79 -16.64
CA HIS A 160 4.88 -6.43 -15.64
C HIS A 160 3.70 -5.56 -15.18
N VAL A 161 3.93 -4.30 -14.82
CA VAL A 161 2.91 -3.44 -14.20
C VAL A 161 1.98 -2.83 -15.26
N THR A 162 2.56 -2.22 -16.31
CA THR A 162 1.80 -1.52 -17.36
C THR A 162 0.72 -2.41 -18.03
N PRO A 163 1.00 -3.68 -18.41
CA PRO A 163 -0.01 -4.55 -19.04
C PRO A 163 -1.07 -5.07 -18.06
N ALA A 164 -0.74 -5.15 -16.76
CA ALA A 164 -1.69 -5.56 -15.73
C ALA A 164 -2.72 -4.45 -15.47
N VAL A 165 -2.28 -3.21 -15.25
CA VAL A 165 -3.18 -2.08 -14.97
C VAL A 165 -3.98 -1.64 -16.19
N ALA A 166 -3.51 -1.91 -17.42
CA ALA A 166 -4.23 -1.61 -18.66
C ALA A 166 -5.65 -2.22 -18.72
N LYS A 167 -5.92 -3.29 -17.96
CA LYS A 167 -7.25 -3.94 -17.86
C LYS A 167 -8.25 -3.19 -16.96
N SER A 168 -7.81 -2.13 -16.26
CA SER A 168 -8.57 -1.37 -15.27
C SER A 168 -8.43 0.14 -15.54
N PRO A 169 -9.38 0.79 -16.24
CA PRO A 169 -9.17 2.14 -16.79
C PRO A 169 -8.83 3.22 -15.75
N GLY A 170 -9.47 3.22 -14.58
CA GLY A 170 -9.17 4.15 -13.49
C GLY A 170 -7.79 3.90 -12.88
N LEU A 171 -7.42 2.64 -12.65
CA LEU A 171 -6.08 2.26 -12.19
C LEU A 171 -5.00 2.60 -13.23
N LYS A 172 -5.26 2.40 -14.53
CA LYS A 172 -4.35 2.81 -15.61
C LYS A 172 -4.18 4.33 -15.65
N GLN A 173 -5.27 5.09 -15.65
CA GLN A 173 -5.21 6.56 -15.64
C GLN A 173 -4.40 7.06 -14.44
N PHE A 174 -4.63 6.48 -13.26
CA PHE A 174 -3.88 6.80 -12.06
C PHE A 174 -2.36 6.58 -12.24
N VAL A 175 -1.95 5.42 -12.78
CA VAL A 175 -0.54 5.09 -13.02
C VAL A 175 0.08 6.01 -14.06
N ASP A 176 -0.63 6.28 -15.16
CA ASP A 176 -0.21 7.22 -16.20
C ASP A 176 0.00 8.63 -15.61
N GLU A 177 -0.91 9.10 -14.76
CA GLU A 177 -0.93 10.46 -14.19
C GLU A 177 0.18 10.70 -13.17
N CYS A 178 0.50 9.70 -12.33
CA CYS A 178 1.37 9.89 -11.19
C CYS A 178 2.70 9.12 -11.21
N VAL A 179 2.84 8.03 -11.97
CA VAL A 179 4.13 7.34 -12.14
C VAL A 179 4.78 7.75 -13.46
N VAL A 180 4.08 7.52 -14.57
CA VAL A 180 4.64 7.69 -15.92
C VAL A 180 4.88 9.15 -16.25
N LYS A 181 3.87 10.03 -16.14
CA LYS A 181 4.02 11.49 -16.34
C LYS A 181 4.88 12.19 -15.29
N LYS A 182 5.41 11.47 -14.29
CA LYS A 182 6.36 11.95 -13.29
C LYS A 182 7.75 11.35 -13.44
N ASN A 183 7.97 10.49 -14.44
CA ASN A 183 9.22 9.80 -14.70
C ASN A 183 9.78 9.12 -13.43
N ALA A 184 8.94 8.43 -12.65
CA ALA A 184 9.32 7.93 -11.32
C ALA A 184 10.58 7.03 -11.31
N TRP A 185 10.81 6.28 -12.39
CA TRP A 185 11.95 5.38 -12.54
C TRP A 185 13.16 5.99 -13.29
N ALA A 186 13.12 7.27 -13.66
CA ALA A 186 14.26 7.92 -14.29
C ALA A 186 15.45 8.07 -13.32
N ALA A 187 16.66 8.10 -13.89
CA ALA A 187 17.92 8.14 -13.16
C ALA A 187 18.02 9.29 -12.13
N ASP A 188 17.54 10.48 -12.52
CA ASP A 188 17.50 11.71 -11.70
C ASP A 188 16.26 11.80 -10.78
N SER A 189 15.39 10.80 -10.80
CA SER A 189 14.06 10.81 -10.19
C SER A 189 13.92 9.75 -9.09
N MET A 190 14.32 8.51 -9.37
CA MET A 190 14.08 7.32 -8.54
C MET A 190 14.57 7.46 -7.07
N CYS A 191 15.67 8.20 -6.87
CA CYS A 191 16.24 8.51 -5.55
C CYS A 191 16.20 10.00 -5.16
N ASN A 192 15.63 10.86 -6.00
CA ASN A 192 15.60 12.30 -5.78
C ASN A 192 14.38 12.70 -4.94
N LYS A 193 14.61 13.05 -3.67
CA LYS A 193 13.57 13.39 -2.69
C LYS A 193 12.51 14.38 -3.20
N LYS A 194 12.83 15.31 -4.11
CA LYS A 194 11.85 16.26 -4.70
C LYS A 194 10.93 15.56 -5.70
N ASN A 195 11.49 14.74 -6.59
CA ASN A 195 10.73 14.00 -7.59
C ASN A 195 9.92 12.87 -6.93
N GLN A 196 10.53 12.16 -5.97
CA GLN A 196 9.86 11.22 -5.08
C GLN A 196 8.62 11.83 -4.41
N TRP A 197 8.74 13.04 -3.83
CA TRP A 197 7.62 13.75 -3.24
C TRP A 197 6.57 14.20 -4.27
N ALA A 198 6.99 14.59 -5.48
CA ALA A 198 6.07 15.03 -6.54
C ALA A 198 5.17 13.89 -7.06
N VAL A 199 5.70 12.65 -7.09
CA VAL A 199 4.91 11.41 -7.31
C VAL A 199 3.96 11.21 -6.11
N SER A 200 4.50 10.97 -4.92
CA SER A 200 3.72 10.72 -3.68
C SER A 200 2.58 11.74 -3.43
N SER A 201 2.82 13.02 -3.73
CA SER A 201 1.85 14.13 -3.66
C SER A 201 0.78 14.08 -4.75
N CYS A 202 1.12 13.69 -5.99
CA CYS A 202 0.13 13.39 -7.04
C CYS A 202 -0.76 12.22 -6.60
N GLU A 203 -0.13 11.15 -6.18
CA GLU A 203 -0.77 9.88 -5.84
C GLU A 203 -1.76 10.04 -4.68
N THR A 204 -1.32 10.66 -3.58
CA THR A 204 -2.16 11.01 -2.43
C THR A 204 -3.40 11.84 -2.85
N LYS A 205 -3.23 12.82 -3.74
CA LYS A 205 -4.33 13.69 -4.20
C LYS A 205 -5.31 12.94 -5.10
N THR A 206 -4.80 12.24 -6.11
CA THR A 206 -5.63 11.50 -7.09
C THR A 206 -6.38 10.36 -6.40
N PHE A 207 -5.75 9.65 -5.47
CA PHE A 207 -6.45 8.63 -4.68
C PHE A 207 -7.48 9.24 -3.73
N LYS A 208 -7.19 10.35 -3.02
CA LYS A 208 -8.20 11.03 -2.20
C LYS A 208 -9.42 11.46 -3.02
N ALA A 209 -9.22 11.94 -4.25
CA ALA A 209 -10.29 12.37 -5.15
C ALA A 209 -11.09 11.20 -5.76
N LYS A 210 -10.43 10.10 -6.13
CA LYS A 210 -11.04 8.95 -6.84
C LYS A 210 -11.25 7.71 -5.94
N LYS A 211 -11.10 7.84 -4.62
CA LYS A 211 -11.00 6.75 -3.61
C LYS A 211 -11.94 5.57 -3.85
N ALA A 212 -13.25 5.82 -3.85
CA ALA A 212 -14.26 4.77 -3.98
C ALA A 212 -14.23 4.06 -5.35
N ALA A 213 -13.91 4.78 -6.44
CA ALA A 213 -13.82 4.20 -7.78
C ALA A 213 -12.56 3.33 -7.94
N LEU A 214 -11.40 3.85 -7.52
CA LEU A 214 -10.13 3.11 -7.56
C LEU A 214 -10.17 1.87 -6.66
N MET A 215 -10.79 1.95 -5.48
CA MET A 215 -11.00 0.79 -4.60
C MET A 215 -11.94 -0.24 -5.21
N LYS A 216 -13.03 0.18 -5.88
CA LYS A 216 -13.94 -0.73 -6.57
C LYS A 216 -13.28 -1.42 -7.76
N GLU A 217 -12.44 -0.71 -8.53
CA GLU A 217 -11.62 -1.33 -9.58
C GLU A 217 -10.58 -2.29 -9.01
N LEU A 218 -9.91 -1.92 -7.91
CA LEU A 218 -8.97 -2.81 -7.22
C LEU A 218 -9.65 -4.13 -6.83
N THR A 219 -10.68 -4.07 -5.99
CA THR A 219 -11.31 -5.28 -5.42
C THR A 219 -11.95 -6.16 -6.49
N LYS A 220 -12.34 -5.58 -7.65
CA LYS A 220 -12.81 -6.34 -8.82
C LYS A 220 -11.68 -7.07 -9.58
N ASN A 221 -10.48 -6.48 -9.66
CA ASN A 221 -9.40 -6.96 -10.52
C ASN A 221 -8.21 -7.55 -9.75
N ILE A 222 -8.28 -7.61 -8.42
CA ILE A 222 -7.18 -7.99 -7.51
C ILE A 222 -6.51 -9.31 -7.91
N GLY A 223 -7.30 -10.32 -8.31
CA GLY A 223 -6.80 -11.61 -8.80
C GLY A 223 -5.82 -11.52 -9.96
N GLY A 224 -5.91 -10.47 -10.79
CA GLY A 224 -5.00 -10.21 -11.90
C GLY A 224 -3.70 -9.48 -11.55
N PHE A 225 -3.47 -9.08 -10.28
CA PHE A 225 -2.35 -8.23 -9.90
C PHE A 225 -1.21 -8.93 -9.12
N CYS A 226 -1.45 -10.03 -8.39
CA CYS A 226 -0.39 -10.65 -7.58
C CYS A 226 0.82 -11.11 -8.40
N ALA A 227 0.61 -11.96 -9.41
CA ALA A 227 1.71 -12.48 -10.23
C ALA A 227 2.50 -11.37 -10.96
N PRO A 228 1.86 -10.34 -11.57
CA PRO A 228 2.57 -9.16 -12.06
C PRO A 228 3.35 -8.38 -11.00
N ALA A 229 2.82 -8.23 -9.78
CA ALA A 229 3.50 -7.50 -8.71
C ALA A 229 4.74 -8.24 -8.19
N ASP A 230 4.65 -9.56 -7.97
CA ASP A 230 5.81 -10.38 -7.58
C ASP A 230 6.85 -10.50 -8.71
N ALA A 231 6.41 -10.58 -9.98
CA ALA A 231 7.31 -10.54 -11.12
C ALA A 231 8.07 -9.20 -11.21
N PHE A 232 7.37 -8.07 -11.03
CA PHE A 232 8.01 -6.75 -10.96
C PHE A 232 9.01 -6.64 -9.79
N ALA A 233 8.64 -7.10 -8.59
CA ALA A 233 9.51 -7.09 -7.42
C ALA A 233 10.79 -7.93 -7.64
N THR A 234 10.66 -9.07 -8.32
CA THR A 234 11.78 -9.95 -8.68
C THR A 234 12.69 -9.27 -9.71
N CYS A 235 12.12 -8.81 -10.83
CA CYS A 235 12.85 -8.12 -11.89
C CYS A 235 13.56 -6.85 -11.38
N MET A 236 12.93 -6.08 -10.49
CA MET A 236 13.59 -4.92 -9.86
C MET A 236 14.75 -5.32 -8.94
N THR A 237 14.65 -6.45 -8.22
CA THR A 237 15.76 -6.98 -7.41
C THR A 237 16.96 -7.36 -8.29
N GLU A 238 16.72 -7.94 -9.46
CA GLU A 238 17.76 -8.26 -10.44
C GLU A 238 18.35 -7.01 -11.12
N ALA A 239 17.50 -6.03 -11.45
CA ALA A 239 17.89 -4.77 -12.09
C ALA A 239 18.78 -3.86 -11.22
N THR A 240 18.75 -4.01 -9.90
CA THR A 240 19.36 -3.08 -8.91
C THR A 240 20.51 -3.70 -8.09
N ARG A 241 20.93 -4.91 -8.46
CA ARG A 241 21.90 -5.75 -7.75
C ARG A 241 23.31 -5.17 -7.73
#